data_AF-A0A7S1M7B5-F1
#
_entry.id   AF-A0A7S1M7B5-F1
#
_cell.length_a   1.000
_cell.length_b   1.000
_cell.length_c   1.000
_cell.angle_alpha   90.00
_cell.angle_beta   90.00
_cell.angle_gamma   90.00
#
_symmetry.space_group_name_H-M   'P 1'
#
loop_
_entity.id
_entity.type
_entity.pdbx_description
1 polymer ?
#
loop_
_entity_poly.entity_id
_entity_poly.type
_entity_poly.pdbx_seq_one_letter_code
_entity_poly.pdbx_strand_id
1 'polypeptide(L)'
;NSFCTLLAPPAPLAPPLPNSLIVVTANDMSQYDQAARDLWTKLGIEPPESRSSGADASRYGRYASMGSMSPIYKHPKGGGTIYVGDVSSSRDLGLLQSKGVTHVVNCTHGIGELPNCHEGVLKYYRFPISEWRAHVDVNRPETATLFTARLWPFIDEAIENGHSVLVHCLAGAHRAGTTGTSCLIHYAGLDVDTAIKTAKKLRPIIDPICDLPRYLEAVYRSEASR
;
A
#
# COMPACT_ATOMS: atom_id res chain seq x y z
N ASN A 1 11.61 -58.35 0.67
CA ASN A 1 10.18 -57.99 0.58
C ASN A 1 10.01 -56.50 0.82
N SER A 2 10.16 -55.70 -0.24
CA SER A 2 10.02 -54.25 -0.21
C SER A 2 8.54 -53.88 -0.26
N PHE A 3 8.08 -53.12 0.75
CA PHE A 3 6.78 -52.47 0.75
C PHE A 3 6.84 -51.26 -0.19
N CYS A 4 6.03 -51.28 -1.25
CA CYS A 4 5.84 -50.15 -2.16
C CYS A 4 4.41 -49.61 -1.92
N THR A 5 4.31 -48.50 -1.20
CA THR A 5 3.05 -47.80 -0.94
C THR A 5 2.65 -47.00 -2.17
N LEU A 6 1.57 -47.40 -2.85
CA LEU A 6 0.97 -46.64 -3.95
C LEU A 6 0.24 -45.41 -3.39
N LEU A 7 0.77 -44.22 -3.67
CA LEU A 7 0.09 -42.94 -3.46
C LEU A 7 -1.04 -42.80 -4.49
N ALA A 8 -2.25 -42.50 -4.03
CA ALA A 8 -3.37 -42.16 -4.88
C ALA A 8 -3.11 -40.85 -5.66
N PRO A 9 -3.62 -40.70 -6.89
CA PRO A 9 -3.45 -39.48 -7.67
C PRO A 9 -4.16 -38.28 -7.01
N PRO A 10 -3.64 -37.05 -7.19
CA PRO A 10 -4.25 -35.85 -6.62
C PRO A 10 -5.66 -35.63 -7.18
N ALA A 11 -6.57 -35.21 -6.29
CA ALA A 11 -7.95 -34.87 -6.67
C ALA A 11 -7.96 -33.74 -7.72
N PRO A 12 -8.90 -33.78 -8.69
CA PRO A 12 -9.00 -32.75 -9.71
C PRO A 12 -9.32 -31.39 -9.08
N LEU A 13 -8.65 -30.35 -9.57
CA LEU A 13 -8.87 -28.95 -9.22
C LEU A 13 -10.36 -28.61 -9.39
N ALA A 14 -10.95 -28.01 -8.35
CA ALA A 14 -12.33 -27.54 -8.39
C ALA A 14 -12.53 -26.52 -9.54
N PRO A 15 -13.69 -26.52 -10.22
CA PRO A 15 -13.95 -25.59 -11.31
C PRO A 15 -13.95 -24.14 -10.80
N PRO A 16 -13.52 -23.17 -11.62
CA PRO A 16 -13.56 -21.76 -11.26
C PRO A 16 -15.00 -21.32 -10.93
N LEU A 17 -15.15 -20.57 -9.85
CA LEU A 17 -16.43 -20.00 -9.43
C LEU A 17 -17.00 -19.10 -10.54
N PRO A 18 -18.33 -19.09 -10.75
CA PRO A 18 -18.96 -18.29 -11.80
C PRO A 18 -18.70 -16.79 -11.58
N ASN A 19 -18.32 -16.11 -12.66
CA ASN A 19 -18.10 -14.67 -12.74
C ASN A 19 -19.35 -13.88 -12.30
N SER A 20 -19.44 -13.53 -11.02
CA SER A 20 -20.07 -12.26 -10.62
C SER A 20 -19.00 -11.17 -10.68
N LEU A 21 -18.48 -10.93 -11.89
CA LEU A 21 -17.54 -9.85 -12.17
C LEU A 21 -18.30 -8.52 -12.04
N ILE A 22 -18.11 -7.85 -10.91
CA ILE A 22 -18.20 -6.39 -10.91
C ILE A 22 -17.01 -5.93 -11.76
N VAL A 23 -17.28 -5.55 -13.01
CA VAL A 23 -16.28 -4.97 -13.90
C VAL A 23 -15.73 -3.73 -13.20
N VAL A 24 -14.50 -3.81 -12.70
CA VAL A 24 -13.73 -2.63 -12.31
C VAL A 24 -13.49 -1.86 -13.60
N THR A 25 -14.32 -0.85 -13.87
CA THR A 25 -14.21 -0.06 -15.09
C THR A 25 -12.91 0.76 -15.05
N ALA A 26 -12.34 1.09 -16.21
CA ALA A 26 -11.21 2.03 -16.33
C ALA A 26 -11.45 3.38 -15.62
N ASN A 27 -12.72 3.71 -15.37
CA ASN A 27 -13.17 4.89 -14.63
C ASN A 27 -12.79 4.86 -13.14
N ASP A 28 -12.73 3.67 -12.54
CA ASP A 28 -12.44 3.48 -11.10
C ASP A 28 -10.93 3.57 -10.80
N MET A 29 -10.08 3.36 -11.81
CA MET A 29 -8.61 3.41 -11.68
C MET A 29 -8.08 4.85 -11.84
N SER A 30 -8.67 5.63 -12.76
CA SER A 30 -8.27 7.02 -13.01
C SER A 30 -8.70 7.99 -11.90
N GLN A 31 -9.72 7.63 -11.12
CA GLN A 31 -10.25 8.48 -10.05
C GLN A 31 -9.23 8.73 -8.94
N TYR A 32 -8.34 7.77 -8.64
CA TYR A 32 -7.35 7.93 -7.57
C TYR A 32 -6.27 8.95 -7.93
N ASP A 33 -5.89 8.99 -9.20
CA ASP A 33 -4.94 9.96 -9.73
C ASP A 33 -5.58 11.34 -9.81
N GLN A 34 -6.84 11.41 -10.23
CA GLN A 34 -7.57 12.67 -10.25
C GLN A 34 -7.77 13.23 -8.83
N ALA A 35 -8.22 12.41 -7.89
CA ALA A 35 -8.36 12.80 -6.49
C ALA A 35 -7.03 13.25 -5.87
N ALA A 36 -5.92 12.61 -6.25
CA ALA A 36 -4.58 13.05 -5.85
C ALA A 36 -4.21 14.43 -6.42
N ARG A 37 -4.51 14.70 -7.69
CA ARG A 37 -4.31 16.02 -8.30
C ARG A 37 -5.18 17.09 -7.64
N ASP A 38 -6.46 16.80 -7.42
CA ASP A 38 -7.39 17.71 -6.76
C ASP A 38 -6.95 18.00 -5.32
N LEU A 39 -6.44 16.98 -4.61
CA LEU A 39 -5.86 17.13 -3.29
C LEU A 39 -4.66 18.07 -3.34
N TRP A 40 -3.71 17.86 -4.26
CA TRP A 40 -2.57 18.76 -4.44
C TRP A 40 -3.00 20.20 -4.74
N THR A 41 -3.97 20.41 -5.63
CA THR A 41 -4.53 21.74 -5.91
C THR A 41 -5.12 22.39 -4.66
N LYS A 42 -5.92 21.67 -3.87
CA LYS A 42 -6.50 22.17 -2.62
C LYS A 42 -5.46 22.57 -1.58
N LEU A 43 -4.29 21.95 -1.64
CA LEU A 43 -3.19 22.15 -0.69
C LEU A 43 -2.13 23.13 -1.19
N GLY A 44 -2.30 23.68 -2.40
CA GLY A 44 -1.30 24.52 -3.04
C GLY A 44 0.00 23.77 -3.37
N ILE A 45 -0.06 22.45 -3.56
CA ILE A 45 1.08 21.62 -3.89
C ILE A 45 1.24 21.57 -5.41
N GLU A 46 2.40 22.02 -5.91
CA GLU A 46 2.70 21.86 -7.33
C GLU A 46 3.00 20.38 -7.66
N PRO A 47 2.44 19.85 -8.75
CA PRO A 47 2.80 18.55 -9.27
C PRO A 47 4.30 18.41 -9.45
N PRO A 48 4.88 17.22 -9.25
CA PRO A 48 6.31 16.98 -9.45
C PRO A 48 6.83 17.41 -10.83
N GLU A 49 5.97 17.34 -11.85
CA GLU A 49 6.28 17.68 -13.25
C GLU A 49 6.43 19.19 -13.49
N SER A 50 5.86 20.02 -12.61
CA SER A 50 5.91 21.49 -12.72
C SER A 50 6.88 22.14 -11.75
N ARG A 51 7.59 21.35 -10.92
CA ARG A 51 8.54 21.87 -9.94
C ARG A 51 9.77 22.44 -10.65
N SER A 52 9.77 23.75 -10.85
CA SER A 52 11.01 24.50 -11.10
C SER A 52 11.87 24.50 -9.83
N SER A 53 13.19 24.47 -9.98
CA SER A 53 14.19 24.31 -8.90
C SER A 53 14.32 25.52 -7.95
N GLY A 54 13.20 26.12 -7.54
CA GLY A 54 13.16 27.33 -6.72
C GLY A 54 11.79 27.67 -6.10
N ALA A 55 10.84 26.73 -6.01
CA ALA A 55 9.54 27.03 -5.41
C ALA A 55 9.66 27.33 -3.89
N ASP A 56 9.10 28.47 -3.48
CA ASP A 56 9.06 28.95 -2.10
C ASP A 56 8.28 27.99 -1.19
N ALA A 57 9.00 27.27 -0.33
CA ALA A 57 8.47 26.31 0.64
C ALA A 57 7.46 26.94 1.64
N SER A 58 7.42 28.27 1.75
CA SER A 58 6.49 28.98 2.64
C SER A 58 5.01 28.85 2.22
N ARG A 59 4.72 28.65 0.93
CA ARG A 59 3.36 28.45 0.40
C ARG A 59 2.73 27.10 0.74
N TYR A 60 3.54 26.12 1.15
CA TYR A 60 3.14 24.72 1.34
C TYR A 60 2.62 24.40 2.76
N GLY A 61 2.53 25.38 3.66
CA GLY A 61 1.90 25.25 4.99
C GLY A 61 2.30 24.00 5.77
N ARG A 62 1.33 23.34 6.43
CA ARG A 62 1.52 22.09 7.19
C ARG A 62 2.06 20.90 6.36
N TYR A 63 1.96 20.95 5.03
CA TYR A 63 2.49 19.90 4.14
C TYR A 63 4.00 20.01 3.93
N ALA A 64 4.54 21.23 3.80
CA ALA A 64 5.99 21.44 3.77
C ALA A 64 6.66 20.87 5.02
N SER A 65 6.02 21.00 6.19
CA SER A 65 6.54 20.44 7.45
C SER A 65 6.45 18.91 7.56
N MET A 66 5.53 18.26 6.82
CA MET A 66 5.38 16.79 6.85
C MET A 66 6.35 16.06 5.94
N GLY A 67 6.87 16.73 4.90
CA GLY A 67 7.70 16.12 3.87
C GLY A 67 6.95 15.14 2.96
N SER A 68 7.68 14.55 2.02
CA SER A 68 7.14 13.64 0.99
C SER A 68 6.80 12.24 1.50
N MET A 69 7.20 11.88 2.73
CA MET A 69 6.91 10.60 3.37
C MET A 69 6.83 10.72 4.90
N SER A 70 6.04 9.87 5.55
CA SER A 70 5.83 9.88 7.01
C SER A 70 5.85 8.46 7.58
N PRO A 71 6.44 8.23 8.77
CA PRO A 71 6.45 6.91 9.40
C PRO A 71 5.04 6.56 9.88
N ILE A 72 4.59 5.35 9.57
CA ILE A 72 3.26 4.83 9.96
C ILE A 72 3.38 3.76 11.04
N TYR A 73 4.38 2.90 10.94
CA TYR A 73 4.59 1.81 11.89
C TYR A 73 6.08 1.57 12.10
N LYS A 74 6.48 1.26 13.33
CA LYS A 74 7.84 0.83 13.65
C LYS A 74 7.78 -0.53 14.30
N HIS A 75 8.47 -1.51 13.72
CA HIS A 75 8.50 -2.87 14.22
C HIS A 75 9.22 -2.92 15.58
N PRO A 76 8.59 -3.42 16.65
CA PRO A 76 9.08 -3.24 18.02
C PRO A 76 10.38 -4.01 18.30
N LYS A 77 10.59 -5.15 17.63
CA LYS A 77 11.78 -6.00 17.83
C LYS A 77 12.84 -5.76 16.75
N GLY A 78 12.43 -5.83 15.49
CA GLY A 78 13.33 -5.65 14.35
C GLY A 78 13.80 -4.22 14.18
N GLY A 79 13.02 -3.23 14.64
CA GLY A 79 13.39 -1.81 14.58
C GLY A 79 13.14 -1.13 13.23
N GLY A 80 12.79 -1.89 12.19
CA GLY A 80 12.46 -1.38 10.87
C GLY A 80 11.17 -0.54 10.86
N THR A 81 11.06 0.37 9.90
CA THR A 81 9.96 1.35 9.84
C THR A 81 9.22 1.27 8.51
N ILE A 82 7.88 1.24 8.57
CA ILE A 82 7.01 1.39 7.40
C ILE A 82 6.70 2.88 7.25
N TYR A 83 7.02 3.43 6.09
CA TYR A 83 6.69 4.79 5.70
C TYR A 83 5.60 4.80 4.64
N VAL A 84 4.73 5.81 4.68
CA VAL A 84 3.83 6.14 3.56
C VAL A 84 4.30 7.42 2.90
N GLY A 85 4.43 7.40 1.57
CA GLY A 85 4.93 8.56 0.82
C GLY A 85 4.29 8.77 -0.55
N ASP A 86 4.66 9.88 -1.16
CA ASP A 86 4.26 10.30 -2.49
C ASP A 86 5.31 9.97 -3.56
N VAL A 87 4.99 10.26 -4.81
CA VAL A 87 5.88 10.00 -5.96
C VAL A 87 7.22 10.75 -5.89
N SER A 88 7.30 11.87 -5.17
CA SER A 88 8.57 12.58 -4.96
C SER A 88 9.49 11.73 -4.08
N SER A 89 8.97 11.18 -2.97
CA SER A 89 9.75 10.31 -2.09
C SER A 89 10.21 9.04 -2.79
N SER A 90 9.40 8.46 -3.68
CA SER A 90 9.77 7.24 -4.40
C SER A 90 10.86 7.44 -5.47
N ARG A 91 11.13 8.69 -5.85
CA ARG A 91 12.15 9.09 -6.84
C ARG A 91 13.47 9.54 -6.19
N ASP A 92 13.46 9.80 -4.88
CA ASP A 92 14.60 10.35 -4.14
C ASP A 92 15.38 9.23 -3.43
N LEU A 93 16.32 8.60 -4.15
CA LEU A 93 17.14 7.53 -3.59
C LEU A 93 17.93 7.96 -2.35
N GLY A 94 18.40 9.21 -2.30
CA GLY A 94 19.15 9.74 -1.17
C GLY A 94 18.30 9.81 0.10
N LEU A 95 17.07 10.32 -0.03
CA LEU A 95 16.08 10.29 1.05
C LEU A 95 15.79 8.85 1.47
N LEU A 96 15.52 7.94 0.54
CA LEU A 96 15.21 6.53 0.84
C LEU A 96 16.35 5.86 1.62
N GLN A 97 17.60 6.03 1.17
CA GLN A 97 18.79 5.51 1.86
C GLN A 97 18.96 6.14 3.25
N SER A 98 18.73 7.46 3.39
CA SER A 98 18.81 8.14 4.69
C SER A 98 17.78 7.65 5.71
N LYS A 99 16.67 7.06 5.24
CA LYS A 99 15.63 6.42 6.07
C LYS A 99 15.81 4.91 6.21
N GLY A 100 16.89 4.35 5.68
CA GLY A 100 17.18 2.92 5.71
C GLY A 100 16.20 2.09 4.87
N VAL A 101 15.56 2.68 3.87
CA VAL A 101 14.61 1.98 3.00
C VAL A 101 15.35 1.02 2.07
N THR A 102 14.99 -0.25 2.11
CA THR A 102 15.50 -1.29 1.19
C THR A 102 14.40 -1.91 0.32
N HIS A 103 13.14 -1.75 0.74
CA HIS A 103 11.97 -2.31 0.07
C HIS A 103 10.95 -1.22 -0.25
N VAL A 104 10.30 -1.33 -1.41
CA VAL A 104 9.29 -0.39 -1.87
C VAL A 104 8.04 -1.13 -2.31
N VAL A 105 6.92 -0.84 -1.66
CA VAL A 105 5.58 -1.24 -2.10
C VAL A 105 5.02 -0.13 -2.98
N ASN A 106 4.91 -0.39 -4.28
CA ASN A 106 4.33 0.52 -5.25
C ASN A 106 2.83 0.21 -5.42
N CYS A 107 1.98 1.08 -4.88
CA CYS A 107 0.52 0.92 -4.90
C CYS A 107 -0.14 1.49 -6.16
N THR A 108 0.60 1.65 -7.25
CA THR A 108 0.07 2.08 -8.54
C THR A 108 0.17 0.92 -9.52
N HIS A 109 -0.96 0.40 -9.99
CA HIS A 109 -1.01 -0.68 -10.96
C HIS A 109 -2.02 -0.31 -12.04
N GLY A 110 -1.72 -0.64 -13.30
CA GLY A 110 -2.58 -0.35 -14.44
C GLY A 110 -2.56 1.13 -14.85
N ILE A 111 -3.74 1.75 -15.02
CA ILE A 111 -3.84 3.15 -15.44
C ILE A 111 -3.30 4.05 -14.31
N GLY A 112 -2.34 4.92 -14.65
CA GLY A 112 -1.65 5.75 -13.66
C GLY A 112 -0.49 5.04 -12.94
N GLU A 113 0.01 3.94 -13.52
CA GLU A 113 1.19 3.25 -13.01
C GLU A 113 2.41 4.17 -12.99
N LEU A 114 3.06 4.21 -11.82
CA LEU A 114 4.32 4.90 -11.59
C LEU A 114 5.50 3.93 -11.72
N PRO A 115 6.64 4.38 -12.26
CA PRO A 115 7.82 3.56 -12.43
C PRO A 115 8.51 3.23 -11.10
N ASN A 116 9.14 2.06 -11.04
CA ASN A 116 10.09 1.70 -9.99
C ASN A 116 11.44 2.34 -10.31
N CYS A 117 11.76 3.47 -9.69
CA CYS A 117 12.86 4.34 -10.15
C CYS A 117 14.27 3.83 -9.82
N HIS A 118 14.39 2.83 -8.92
CA HIS A 118 15.68 2.39 -8.37
C HIS A 118 15.80 0.85 -8.37
N GLU A 119 15.27 0.20 -9.40
CA GLU A 119 15.44 -1.25 -9.59
C GLU A 119 16.94 -1.61 -9.67
N GLY A 120 17.30 -2.74 -9.08
CA GLY A 120 18.70 -3.17 -8.90
C GLY A 120 19.37 -2.62 -7.63
N VAL A 121 18.83 -1.56 -7.02
CA VAL A 121 19.28 -1.05 -5.71
C VAL A 121 18.27 -1.36 -4.61
N LEU A 122 16.98 -1.15 -4.88
CA LEU A 122 15.88 -1.43 -3.97
C LEU A 122 15.06 -2.62 -4.46
N LYS A 123 14.43 -3.36 -3.53
CA LYS A 123 13.46 -4.40 -3.85
C LYS A 123 12.08 -3.78 -4.02
N TYR A 124 11.35 -4.22 -5.03
CA TYR A 124 10.01 -3.69 -5.34
C TYR A 124 8.94 -4.76 -5.29
N TYR A 125 7.78 -4.38 -4.75
CA TYR A 125 6.54 -5.12 -4.91
C TYR A 125 5.44 -4.17 -5.40
N ARG A 126 4.90 -4.43 -6.58
CA ARG A 126 3.74 -3.71 -7.09
C ARG A 126 2.47 -4.31 -6.51
N PHE A 127 1.86 -3.63 -5.56
CA PHE A 127 0.65 -4.10 -4.89
C PHE A 127 -0.59 -3.54 -5.60
N PRO A 128 -1.44 -4.38 -6.23
CA PRO A 128 -2.53 -3.94 -7.10
C PRO A 128 -3.77 -3.52 -6.29
N ILE A 129 -3.61 -2.64 -5.29
CA ILE A 129 -4.72 -2.22 -4.42
C ILE A 129 -5.88 -1.56 -5.18
N SER A 130 -5.62 -0.94 -6.34
CA SER A 130 -6.70 -0.39 -7.17
C SER A 130 -7.63 -1.45 -7.76
N GLU A 131 -7.18 -2.71 -7.82
CA GLU A 131 -7.94 -3.84 -8.36
C GLU A 131 -8.44 -4.78 -7.26
N TRP A 132 -8.39 -4.37 -5.98
CA TRP A 132 -8.74 -5.23 -4.84
C TRP A 132 -10.13 -5.88 -4.98
N ARG A 133 -11.09 -5.18 -5.59
CA ARG A 133 -12.46 -5.68 -5.82
C ARG A 133 -12.53 -6.90 -6.74
N ALA A 134 -11.55 -7.08 -7.62
CA ALA A 134 -11.49 -8.25 -8.50
C ALA A 134 -10.99 -9.50 -7.75
N HIS A 135 -10.41 -9.34 -6.56
CA HIS A 135 -9.73 -10.40 -5.82
C HIS A 135 -10.31 -10.68 -4.43
N VAL A 136 -11.00 -9.70 -3.85
CA VAL A 136 -11.51 -9.77 -2.48
C VAL A 136 -13.03 -9.73 -2.47
N ASP A 137 -13.63 -10.80 -1.95
CA ASP A 137 -15.03 -10.84 -1.57
C ASP A 137 -15.14 -10.51 -0.08
N VAL A 138 -15.77 -9.38 0.24
CA VAL A 138 -15.93 -8.87 1.62
C VAL A 138 -16.74 -9.78 2.54
N ASN A 139 -17.47 -10.75 1.98
CA ASN A 139 -18.20 -11.77 2.74
C ASN A 139 -17.34 -13.02 2.99
N ARG A 140 -16.14 -13.09 2.40
CA ARG A 140 -15.22 -14.22 2.44
C ARG A 140 -13.84 -13.75 2.89
N PRO A 141 -13.59 -13.64 4.21
CA PRO A 141 -12.35 -13.10 4.76
C PRO A 141 -11.07 -13.76 4.21
N GLU A 142 -11.13 -15.05 3.86
CA GLU A 142 -10.00 -15.79 3.30
C GLU A 142 -9.50 -15.20 1.97
N THR A 143 -10.37 -14.52 1.20
CA THR A 143 -9.97 -13.88 -0.06
C THR A 143 -9.07 -12.66 0.18
N ALA A 144 -9.29 -11.91 1.26
CA ALA A 144 -8.40 -10.83 1.68
C ALA A 144 -7.04 -11.36 2.15
N THR A 145 -7.01 -12.50 2.84
CA THR A 145 -5.76 -13.20 3.19
C THR A 145 -4.98 -13.59 1.93
N LEU A 146 -5.65 -14.15 0.92
CA LEU A 146 -4.99 -14.52 -0.34
C LEU A 146 -4.46 -13.29 -1.09
N PHE A 147 -5.22 -12.21 -1.13
CA PHE A 147 -4.81 -10.96 -1.78
C PHE A 147 -3.58 -10.33 -1.11
N THR A 148 -3.47 -10.45 0.22
CA THR A 148 -2.36 -9.89 1.01
C THR A 148 -1.20 -10.88 1.23
N ALA A 149 -1.32 -12.12 0.76
CA ALA A 149 -0.36 -13.20 1.04
C ALA A 149 1.08 -12.91 0.61
N ARG A 150 1.29 -12.06 -0.41
CA ARG A 150 2.62 -11.59 -0.82
C ARG A 150 3.02 -10.26 -0.19
N LEU A 151 2.05 -9.44 0.22
CA LEU A 151 2.30 -8.11 0.77
C LEU A 151 3.00 -8.21 2.13
N TRP A 152 2.46 -9.03 3.04
CA TRP A 152 3.01 -9.12 4.40
C TRP A 152 4.42 -9.69 4.42
N PRO A 153 4.73 -10.85 3.79
CA PRO A 153 6.09 -11.37 3.81
C PRO A 153 7.12 -10.43 3.16
N PHE A 154 6.72 -9.67 2.12
CA PHE A 154 7.60 -8.69 1.49
C PHE A 154 7.93 -7.51 2.43
N ILE A 155 6.98 -7.10 3.27
CA ILE A 155 7.21 -6.06 4.29
C ILE A 155 8.04 -6.62 5.45
N ASP A 156 7.68 -7.82 5.93
CA ASP A 156 8.32 -8.52 7.05
C ASP A 156 9.82 -8.69 6.81
N GLU A 157 10.20 -9.11 5.58
CA GLU A 157 11.60 -9.28 5.17
C GLU A 157 12.46 -8.04 5.49
N ALA A 158 11.90 -6.84 5.35
CA ALA A 158 12.60 -5.60 5.67
C ALA A 158 12.54 -5.29 7.17
N ILE A 159 11.32 -5.20 7.72
CA ILE A 159 11.11 -4.56 9.02
C ILE A 159 11.57 -5.40 10.21
N GLU A 160 11.62 -6.73 10.03
CA GLU A 160 12.15 -7.65 11.03
C GLU A 160 13.69 -7.56 11.13
N ASN A 161 14.35 -7.12 10.05
CA ASN A 161 15.82 -7.01 9.96
C ASN A 161 16.34 -5.58 10.14
N GLY A 162 15.53 -4.68 10.70
CA GLY A 162 15.94 -3.29 10.95
C GLY A 162 15.96 -2.39 9.72
N HIS A 163 15.52 -2.89 8.57
CA HIS A 163 15.36 -2.08 7.37
C HIS A 163 13.96 -1.48 7.28
N SER A 164 13.83 -0.43 6.47
CA SER A 164 12.57 0.27 6.28
C SER A 164 11.91 -0.07 4.95
N VAL A 165 10.59 0.13 4.90
CA VAL A 165 9.76 -0.03 3.71
C VAL A 165 9.14 1.31 3.34
N LEU A 166 9.17 1.68 2.06
CA LEU A 166 8.31 2.74 1.54
C LEU A 166 7.06 2.12 0.91
N VAL A 167 5.88 2.53 1.36
CA VAL A 167 4.60 2.30 0.68
C VAL A 167 4.20 3.59 -0.03
N HIS A 168 4.12 3.60 -1.37
CA HIS A 168 3.86 4.84 -2.10
C HIS A 168 2.81 4.71 -3.20
N CYS A 169 2.20 5.85 -3.52
CA CYS A 169 1.40 6.05 -4.71
C CYS A 169 1.68 7.44 -5.28
N LEU A 170 0.72 8.06 -5.97
CA LEU A 170 0.90 9.42 -6.49
C LEU A 170 1.04 10.46 -5.35
N ALA A 171 0.01 10.64 -4.53
CA ALA A 171 0.02 11.63 -3.43
C ALA A 171 0.41 11.06 -2.07
N GLY A 172 0.47 9.73 -1.90
CA GLY A 172 0.64 9.12 -0.57
C GLY A 172 -0.58 9.33 0.35
N ALA A 173 -1.77 9.44 -0.25
CA ALA A 173 -3.03 9.76 0.44
C ALA A 173 -4.06 8.62 0.35
N HIS A 174 -4.38 8.20 -0.87
CA HIS A 174 -5.48 7.26 -1.14
C HIS A 174 -5.00 5.80 -1.15
N ARG A 175 -4.40 5.34 -2.26
CA ARG A 175 -3.91 3.96 -2.42
C ARG A 175 -2.86 3.58 -1.36
N ALA A 176 -1.73 4.29 -1.33
CA ALA A 176 -0.69 4.04 -0.34
C ALA A 176 -1.11 4.37 1.10
N GLY A 177 -1.94 5.40 1.30
CA GLY A 177 -2.48 5.68 2.63
C GLY A 177 -3.38 4.56 3.14
N THR A 178 -4.17 3.94 2.26
CA THR A 178 -4.98 2.76 2.58
C THR A 178 -4.10 1.55 2.85
N THR A 179 -3.10 1.26 2.01
CA THR A 179 -2.14 0.16 2.26
C THR A 179 -1.38 0.37 3.58
N GLY A 180 -0.92 1.59 3.88
CA GLY A 180 -0.30 1.92 5.16
C GLY A 180 -1.27 1.77 6.35
N THR A 181 -2.52 2.17 6.18
CA THR A 181 -3.57 1.92 7.19
C THR A 181 -3.77 0.42 7.42
N SER A 182 -3.75 -0.41 6.36
CA SER A 182 -3.84 -1.86 6.49
C SER A 182 -2.63 -2.48 7.21
N CYS A 183 -1.45 -1.84 7.15
CA CYS A 183 -0.31 -2.25 7.97
C CYS A 183 -0.56 -2.00 9.46
N LEU A 184 -1.26 -0.93 9.84
CA LEU A 184 -1.63 -0.70 11.25
C LEU A 184 -2.63 -1.76 11.75
N ILE A 185 -3.57 -2.17 10.90
CA ILE A 185 -4.50 -3.26 11.22
C ILE A 185 -3.71 -4.55 11.45
N HIS A 186 -2.87 -4.94 10.49
CA HIS A 186 -2.13 -6.21 10.53
C HIS A 186 -1.07 -6.25 11.64
N TYR A 187 -0.21 -5.24 11.75
CA TYR A 187 0.95 -5.26 12.66
C TYR A 187 0.73 -4.66 14.04
N ALA A 188 -0.26 -3.78 14.19
CA ALA A 188 -0.58 -3.16 15.49
C ALA A 188 -1.92 -3.65 16.05
N GLY A 189 -2.64 -4.54 15.34
CA GLY A 189 -3.90 -5.13 15.81
C GLY A 189 -5.02 -4.11 16.00
N LEU A 190 -4.97 -2.99 15.27
CA LEU A 190 -5.97 -1.93 15.40
C LEU A 190 -7.24 -2.28 14.63
N ASP A 191 -8.40 -1.91 15.18
CA ASP A 191 -9.64 -1.87 14.41
C ASP A 191 -9.57 -0.80 13.31
N VAL A 192 -10.46 -0.89 12.32
CA VAL A 192 -10.46 -0.04 11.12
C VAL A 192 -10.53 1.46 11.48
N ASP A 193 -11.42 1.84 12.40
CA ASP A 193 -11.61 3.23 12.79
C ASP A 193 -10.37 3.80 13.51
N THR A 194 -9.82 3.02 14.45
CA THR A 194 -8.61 3.39 15.19
C THR A 194 -7.40 3.45 14.26
N ALA A 195 -7.29 2.53 13.30
CA ALA A 195 -6.23 2.52 12.29
C ALA A 195 -6.29 3.77 11.40
N ILE A 196 -7.46 4.13 10.88
CA ILE A 196 -7.64 5.34 10.05
C ILE A 196 -7.30 6.60 10.84
N LYS A 197 -7.81 6.72 12.08
CA LYS A 197 -7.52 7.88 12.95
C LYS A 197 -6.03 7.98 13.25
N THR A 198 -5.36 6.86 13.50
CA THR A 198 -3.92 6.81 13.76
C THR A 198 -3.12 7.19 12.51
N ALA A 199 -3.46 6.63 11.35
CA ALA A 199 -2.84 6.96 10.08
C ALA A 199 -2.99 8.46 9.75
N LYS A 200 -4.18 9.05 9.96
CA LYS A 200 -4.42 10.49 9.80
C LYS A 200 -3.64 11.34 10.82
N LYS A 201 -3.39 10.86 12.04
CA LYS A 201 -2.51 11.58 12.99
C LYS A 201 -1.05 11.61 12.52
N LEU A 202 -0.57 10.49 11.97
CA LEU A 202 0.82 10.33 11.51
C LEU A 202 1.06 11.00 10.15
N ARG A 203 0.06 10.97 9.27
CA ARG A 203 0.05 11.63 7.96
C ARG A 203 -1.37 12.16 7.66
N PRO A 204 -1.70 13.40 8.08
CA PRO A 204 -3.00 14.09 7.92
C PRO A 204 -3.73 14.01 6.58
N ILE A 205 -2.99 13.66 5.54
CA ILE A 205 -3.39 13.65 4.14
C ILE A 205 -3.99 12.31 3.74
N ILE A 206 -3.71 11.26 4.53
CA ILE A 206 -4.23 9.91 4.30
C ILE A 206 -5.74 10.00 4.31
N ASP A 207 -6.34 9.55 3.22
CA ASP A 207 -7.78 9.58 3.04
C ASP A 207 -8.20 8.40 2.16
N PRO A 208 -8.63 7.27 2.77
CA PRO A 208 -9.21 6.17 2.01
C PRO A 208 -10.52 6.62 1.36
N ILE A 209 -10.54 6.74 0.03
CA ILE A 209 -11.69 7.21 -0.75
C ILE A 209 -12.39 6.07 -1.50
N CYS A 210 -13.59 6.35 -2.02
CA CYS A 210 -14.42 5.40 -2.76
C CYS A 210 -14.63 4.12 -1.94
N ASP A 211 -14.33 2.95 -2.50
CA ASP A 211 -14.49 1.68 -1.80
C ASP A 211 -13.23 1.20 -1.04
N LEU A 212 -12.15 1.99 -0.98
CA LEU A 212 -10.96 1.64 -0.21
C LEU A 212 -11.23 1.41 1.30
N PRO A 213 -12.19 2.09 1.96
CA PRO A 213 -12.59 1.71 3.31
C PRO A 213 -13.11 0.27 3.42
N ARG A 214 -13.82 -0.25 2.40
CA ARG A 214 -14.32 -1.64 2.39
C ARG A 214 -13.18 -2.66 2.28
N TYR A 215 -12.09 -2.31 1.61
CA TYR A 215 -10.87 -3.12 1.63
C TYR A 215 -10.30 -3.23 3.04
N LEU A 216 -10.26 -2.13 3.81
CA LEU A 216 -9.78 -2.16 5.19
C LEU A 216 -10.64 -3.05 6.09
N GLU A 217 -11.96 -3.01 5.91
CA GLU A 217 -12.89 -3.92 6.60
C GLU A 217 -12.62 -5.40 6.26
N ALA A 218 -12.35 -5.70 4.99
CA ALA A 218 -12.02 -7.06 4.56
C ALA A 218 -10.70 -7.54 5.18
N VAL A 219 -9.68 -6.69 5.22
CA VAL A 219 -8.40 -6.99 5.89
C VAL A 219 -8.63 -7.23 7.38
N TYR A 220 -9.31 -6.32 8.08
CA TYR A 220 -9.59 -6.46 9.52
C TYR A 220 -10.31 -7.76 9.86
N ARG A 221 -11.34 -8.14 9.11
CA ARG A 221 -12.05 -9.42 9.29
C ARG A 221 -11.15 -10.62 9.08
N SER A 222 -10.25 -10.56 8.10
CA SER A 222 -9.31 -11.64 7.80
C SER A 222 -8.27 -11.82 8.91
N GLU A 223 -7.80 -10.72 9.51
CA GLU A 223 -6.86 -10.76 10.63
C GLU A 223 -7.54 -11.17 11.95
N ALA A 224 -8.79 -10.75 12.18
CA ALA A 224 -9.56 -11.18 13.36
C ALA A 224 -9.93 -12.69 13.33
N SER A 225 -9.78 -13.35 12.19
CA SER A 225 -10.06 -14.79 12.01
C SER A 225 -8.81 -15.67 12.10
N ARG A 226 -7.62 -15.09 12.32
CA ARG A 226 -6.33 -15.78 12.51
C ARG A 226 -6.08 -16.12 13.97
#